data_AF-X1J9B5-F1
#
_entry.id   AF-X1J9B5-F1
#
_cell.length_a   1.000
_cell.length_b   1.000
_cell.length_c   1.000
_cell.angle_alpha   90.00
_cell.angle_beta   90.00
_cell.angle_gamma   90.00
#
_symmetry.space_group_name_H-M   'P 1'
#
loop_
_entity.id
_entity.type
_entity.pdbx_description
1 polymer ?
#
loop_
_entity_poly.entity_id
_entity_poly.type
_entity_poly.pdbx_seq_one_letter_code
_entity_poly.pdbx_strand_id
1 'polypeptide(L)' 'MSEAELHYLKARMWGGRLAKAKRGELKTQLPVGLLYGEDGGVILDQDRH' A
#
# COMPACT_ATOMS: atom_id res chain seq x y z
N MET A 1 -6.95 8.12 -26.18
CA MET A 1 -6.59 6.77 -25.70
C MET A 1 -7.70 5.80 -26.02
N SER A 2 -7.38 4.65 -26.60
CA SER A 2 -8.32 3.58 -26.93
C SER A 2 -8.62 2.67 -25.72
N GLU A 3 -9.68 1.88 -25.81
CA GLU A 3 -10.05 0.90 -24.77
C GLU A 3 -8.95 -0.16 -24.56
N ALA A 4 -8.29 -0.60 -25.63
CA ALA A 4 -7.18 -1.56 -25.57
C ALA A 4 -5.95 -0.98 -24.84
N GLU A 5 -5.62 0.28 -25.09
CA GLU A 5 -4.53 0.98 -24.37
C GLU A 5 -4.84 1.08 -22.87
N LEU A 6 -6.08 1.41 -22.51
CA LEU A 6 -6.51 1.49 -21.12
C LEU A 6 -6.49 0.11 -20.44
N HIS A 7 -6.93 -0.93 -21.14
CA HIS A 7 -6.89 -2.31 -20.65
C HIS A 7 -5.46 -2.74 -20.30
N TYR A 8 -4.52 -2.47 -21.21
CA TYR A 8 -3.11 -2.81 -21.00
C TYR A 8 -2.50 -2.05 -19.83
N LEU A 9 -2.78 -0.74 -19.72
CA LEU A 9 -2.29 0.08 -18.61
C LEU A 9 -2.82 -0.43 -17.27
N LYS A 10 -4.12 -0.74 -17.18
CA LYS A 10 -4.73 -1.33 -15.98
C LYS A 10 -4.04 -2.64 -15.59
N ALA A 11 -3.87 -3.57 -16.54
CA ALA A 11 -3.22 -4.85 -16.28
C ALA A 11 -1.81 -4.67 -15.68
N ARG A 12 -1.02 -3.73 -16.20
CA ARG A 12 0.31 -3.41 -15.65
C ARG A 12 0.25 -2.80 -14.24
N MET A 13 -0.67 -1.87 -14.00
CA MET A 13 -0.85 -1.28 -12.66
C MET A 13 -1.23 -2.34 -11.63
N TRP A 14 -2.10 -3.28 -12.01
CA TRP A 14 -2.47 -4.42 -11.16
C TRP A 14 -1.27 -5.30 -10.82
N GLY A 15 -0.45 -5.66 -11.81
CA GLY A 15 0.79 -6.40 -11.58
C GLY A 15 1.76 -5.67 -10.65
N GLY A 16 1.92 -4.36 -10.83
CA GLY A 16 2.74 -3.52 -9.94
C GLY A 16 2.23 -3.49 -8.50
N ARG A 17 0.90 -3.40 -8.30
CA ARG A 17 0.28 -3.44 -6.98
C ARG A 17 0.53 -4.77 -6.27
N LEU A 18 0.39 -5.89 -6.98
CA LEU A 18 0.69 -7.22 -6.44
C LEU A 18 2.17 -7.38 -6.08
N ALA A 19 3.08 -6.86 -6.89
CA ALA A 19 4.51 -6.90 -6.61
C ALA A 19 4.87 -6.13 -5.32
N LYS A 20 4.28 -4.95 -5.11
CA LYS A 20 4.46 -4.18 -3.86
C LYS A 20 3.87 -4.91 -2.64
N ALA A 21 2.68 -5.49 -2.79
CA ALA A 21 2.04 -6.26 -1.72
C ALA A 21 2.90 -7.46 -1.29
N LYS A 22 3.48 -8.21 -2.25
CA LYS A 22 4.39 -9.33 -1.97
C LYS A 22 5.64 -8.93 -1.19
N ARG A 23 6.12 -7.69 -1.32
CA ARG A 23 7.25 -7.15 -0.57
C ARG A 23 6.86 -6.51 0.78
N GLY A 24 5.56 -6.48 1.12
CA GLY A 24 5.08 -5.81 2.33
C GLY A 24 5.08 -4.28 2.25
N GLU A 25 5.28 -3.70 1.07
CA GLU A 25 5.37 -2.24 0.87
C GLU A 25 3.99 -1.57 0.75
N LEU A 26 2.92 -2.35 0.67
CA LEU A 26 1.57 -1.81 0.60
C LEU A 26 1.12 -1.40 2.00
N LYS A 27 0.94 -0.09 2.22
CA LYS A 27 0.30 0.40 3.45
C LYS A 27 -1.12 -0.18 3.55
N THR A 28 -1.42 -0.82 4.66
CA THR A 28 -2.72 -1.41 4.98
C THR A 28 -3.27 -0.71 6.22
N GLN A 29 -4.53 -0.99 6.55
CA GLN A 29 -5.07 -0.54 7.83
C GLN A 29 -4.35 -1.27 8.95
N LEU A 30 -3.83 -0.52 9.91
CA LEU A 30 -3.15 -1.07 11.08
C LEU A 30 -4.18 -1.39 12.18
N PRO A 31 -3.93 -2.40 13.02
CA PRO A 31 -4.66 -2.59 14.26
C PRO A 31 -4.67 -1.34 15.14
N VAL A 32 -5.68 -1.22 15.99
CA VAL A 32 -5.78 -0.11 16.95
C VAL A 32 -4.53 -0.02 17.84
N GLY A 33 -4.02 1.19 18.06
CA GLY A 33 -2.80 1.43 18.84
C GLY A 33 -1.51 1.36 18.03
N LEU A 34 -1.57 1.21 16.70
CA LEU A 34 -0.41 1.25 15.81
C LEU A 34 -0.54 2.40 14.78
N LEU A 35 0.58 3.06 14.50
CA LEU A 35 0.68 4.16 13.55
C LEU A 35 1.81 3.90 12.55
N TYR A 36 1.75 4.54 11.39
CA TYR A 36 2.91 4.62 10.50
C TYR A 36 3.80 5.79 10.94
N GLY A 37 5.07 5.51 11.21
CA GLY A 37 6.09 6.53 11.48
C GLY A 37 6.48 7.32 10.23
N GLU A 38 7.30 8.35 10.42
CA GLU A 38 7.79 9.21 9.33
C GLU A 38 8.62 8.44 8.29
N ASP A 39 9.34 7.40 8.74
CA ASP A 39 10.10 6.47 7.90
C ASP A 39 9.21 5.44 7.18
N GLY A 40 7.90 5.45 7.47
CA GLY A 40 6.92 4.50 6.94
C GLY A 40 6.88 3.16 7.67
N GLY A 41 7.67 2.97 8.73
CA GLY A 41 7.61 1.81 9.62
C GLY A 41 6.36 1.82 10.49
N VAL A 42 6.02 0.67 11.10
CA VAL A 42 4.91 0.57 12.04
C VAL A 42 5.43 0.82 13.46
N ILE A 43 4.85 1.79 14.16
CA ILE A 43 5.19 2.18 15.53
C ILE A 43 3.97 2.07 16.45
N LEU A 44 4.21 1.98 17.77
CA LEU A 44 3.16 2.06 18.78
C LEU A 44 2.66 3.49 18.93
N ASP A 45 1.34 3.65 19.01
CA ASP A 45 0.69 4.92 19.35
C ASP A 45 0.92 5.24 20.83
N GLN A 46 1.73 6.28 21.11
CA GLN A 46 2.11 6.67 22.48
C GLN A 46 1.06 7.56 23.17
N ASP A 47 0.06 8.05 22.44
CA ASP A 47 -0.99 8.92 22.99
C ASP A 47 -2.11 8.13 23.70
N ARG A 48 -1.98 6.80 23.76
CA ARG A 48 -2.95 5.91 24.43
C ARG A 48 -2.56 5.64 25.88
N HIS A 49 -2.72 6.66 26.73
CA HIS A 49 -2.66 6.55 28.19
C HIS A 49 -4.04 6.75 28.83
#